data_AF-A9KZA2-F1
#
_entry.id   AF-A9KZA2-F1
#
_cell.length_a   1.000
_cell.length_b   1.000
_cell.length_c   1.000
_cell.angle_alpha   90.00
_cell.angle_beta   90.00
_cell.angle_gamma   90.00
#
_symmetry.space_group_name_H-M   'P 1'
#
loop_
_entity.id
_entity.type
_entity.pdbx_description
1 polymer ?
#
loop_
_entity_poly.entity_id
_entity_poly.type
_entity_poly.pdbx_seq_one_letter_code
_entity_poly.pdbx_strand_id
1 'polypeptide(L)'
;MNQKSEFDASASMLGCNQHTYSTLSGELQEQLDGNYYNIRSNSFLLEPSIGISYQQSINWGKWVYDSRFSPFYGWTFAGNEATRGANPSGWEWVNGVKGYFDIHADKYAIETAYLKASRIDIGGDMRPSFNTNEYYEVGVGILLGSQFFKGWIDNIGIGLNLNIGSSLSGGSLVVYFNE
;
A
#
# COMPACT_ATOMS: atom_id res chain seq x y z
N MET A 1 -1.70 18.33 21.54
CA MET A 1 -2.73 17.59 20.79
C MET A 1 -2.64 18.11 19.36
N ASN A 2 -2.22 17.27 18.41
CA ASN A 2 -1.91 17.71 17.05
C ASN A 2 -2.82 16.96 16.08
N GLN A 3 -3.62 17.72 15.33
CA GLN A 3 -4.43 17.22 14.22
C GLN A 3 -3.78 17.71 12.93
N LYS A 4 -3.60 16.80 11.97
CA LYS A 4 -3.07 17.12 10.64
C LYS A 4 -4.10 16.71 9.59
N SER A 5 -4.40 17.63 8.68
CA SER A 5 -5.12 17.34 7.44
C SER A 5 -4.14 17.34 6.28
N GLU A 6 -4.30 16.41 5.36
CA GLU A 6 -3.41 16.24 4.21
C GLU A 6 -4.22 16.07 2.93
N PHE A 7 -3.72 16.68 1.85
CA PHE A 7 -4.24 16.52 0.51
C PHE A 7 -3.07 16.27 -0.42
N ASP A 8 -3.10 15.13 -1.11
CA ASP A 8 -2.08 14.71 -2.06
C ASP A 8 -2.75 14.41 -3.41
N ALA A 9 -2.01 14.62 -4.49
CA ALA A 9 -2.43 14.19 -5.82
C ALA A 9 -1.23 13.64 -6.59
N SER A 10 -1.36 12.41 -7.09
CA SER A 10 -0.35 11.78 -7.95
C SER A 10 -0.89 11.50 -9.35
N ALA A 11 0.04 11.45 -10.30
CA ALA A 11 -0.22 10.99 -11.65
C ALA A 11 0.82 9.96 -12.08
N SER A 12 0.37 8.86 -12.67
CA SER A 12 1.24 7.80 -13.18
C SER A 12 0.98 7.50 -14.65
N MET A 13 2.02 7.02 -15.33
CA MET A 13 2.00 6.64 -16.73
C MET A 13 2.66 5.28 -16.85
N LEU A 14 2.00 4.33 -17.53
CA LEU A 14 2.45 2.97 -17.88
C LEU A 14 1.88 1.84 -16.99
N GLY A 15 1.33 0.82 -17.66
CA GLY A 15 1.02 -0.49 -17.08
C GLY A 15 1.57 -1.61 -17.97
N CYS A 16 2.26 -2.59 -17.39
CA CYS A 16 2.77 -3.75 -18.11
C CYS A 16 2.63 -5.04 -17.30
N ASN A 17 2.42 -6.16 -17.99
CA ASN A 17 2.51 -7.51 -17.43
C ASN A 17 3.46 -8.34 -18.31
N GLN A 18 4.24 -9.24 -17.69
CA GLN A 18 5.10 -10.19 -18.40
C GLN A 18 4.75 -11.63 -17.99
N HIS A 19 4.57 -12.50 -18.97
CA HIS A 19 4.31 -13.91 -18.79
C HIS A 19 5.24 -14.75 -19.69
N THR A 20 5.86 -15.77 -19.11
CA THR A 20 6.67 -16.76 -19.83
C THR A 20 5.90 -18.07 -19.94
N TYR A 21 5.66 -18.53 -21.16
CA TYR A 21 4.94 -19.79 -21.39
C TYR A 21 5.83 -21.00 -21.13
N SER A 22 5.24 -22.04 -20.54
CA SER A 22 5.83 -23.38 -20.51
C SER A 22 5.73 -24.05 -21.90
N THR A 23 6.50 -25.10 -22.13
CA THR A 23 6.58 -25.82 -23.42
C THR A 23 5.22 -26.34 -23.90
N LEU A 24 4.30 -26.69 -22.99
CA LEU A 24 2.94 -27.16 -23.32
C LEU A 24 1.95 -26.01 -23.60
N SER A 25 2.15 -24.84 -23.02
CA SER A 25 1.26 -23.68 -23.16
C SER A 25 1.64 -22.75 -24.33
N GLY A 26 2.79 -22.98 -24.96
CA GLY A 26 3.31 -22.15 -26.04
C GLY A 26 2.44 -22.15 -27.30
N GLU A 27 1.65 -23.20 -27.54
CA GLU A 27 0.75 -23.28 -28.70
C GLU A 27 -0.38 -22.24 -28.67
N LEU A 28 -0.74 -21.75 -27.47
CA LEU A 28 -1.75 -20.71 -27.28
C LEU A 28 -1.15 -19.30 -27.19
N GLN A 29 0.18 -19.19 -27.26
CA GLN A 29 0.87 -17.92 -27.04
C GLN A 29 0.38 -16.81 -27.97
N GLU A 30 0.25 -17.07 -29.27
CA GLU A 30 -0.18 -16.04 -30.24
C GLU A 30 -1.60 -15.53 -30.00
N GLN A 31 -2.47 -16.34 -29.39
CA GLN A 31 -3.85 -15.96 -29.10
C GLN A 31 -3.98 -15.19 -27.78
N LEU A 32 -3.08 -15.46 -26.84
CA LEU A 32 -3.12 -14.93 -25.49
C LEU A 32 -2.25 -13.67 -25.32
N ASP A 33 -1.13 -13.57 -26.05
CA ASP A 33 -0.25 -12.40 -26.03
C ASP A 33 -0.95 -11.16 -26.59
N GLY A 34 -0.85 -10.04 -25.87
CA GLY A 34 -1.50 -8.79 -26.22
C GLY A 34 -3.01 -8.72 -25.91
N ASN A 35 -3.62 -9.84 -25.52
CA ASN A 35 -5.04 -9.93 -25.14
C ASN A 35 -5.24 -10.24 -23.64
N TYR A 36 -4.50 -11.24 -23.13
CA TYR A 36 -4.56 -11.67 -21.72
C TYR A 36 -3.19 -11.60 -21.04
N TYR A 37 -2.11 -11.87 -21.77
CA TYR A 37 -0.74 -11.84 -21.26
C TYR A 37 0.15 -10.90 -22.07
N ASN A 38 1.30 -10.52 -21.51
CA ASN A 38 2.29 -9.67 -22.18
C ASN A 38 1.72 -8.34 -22.72
N ILE A 39 0.75 -7.79 -22.00
CA ILE A 39 0.02 -6.57 -22.36
C ILE A 39 0.83 -5.35 -21.90
N ARG A 40 0.92 -4.35 -22.78
CA ARG A 40 1.43 -3.01 -22.49
C ARG A 40 0.32 -2.00 -22.72
N SER A 41 0.14 -1.11 -21.76
CA SER A 41 -0.77 0.02 -21.86
C SER A 41 -0.08 1.30 -21.43
N ASN A 42 -0.27 2.36 -22.23
CA ASN A 42 0.04 3.72 -21.86
C ASN A 42 -1.25 4.35 -21.33
N SER A 43 -1.22 4.76 -20.08
CA SER A 43 -2.34 5.35 -19.38
C SER A 43 -1.95 6.64 -18.68
N PHE A 44 -2.92 7.49 -18.43
CA PHE A 44 -2.86 8.49 -17.36
C PHE A 44 -3.73 7.99 -16.23
N LEU A 45 -3.22 8.03 -15.01
CA LEU A 45 -3.99 7.77 -13.80
C LEU A 45 -3.94 9.03 -12.92
N LEU A 46 -5.08 9.48 -12.44
CA LEU A 46 -5.20 10.57 -11.49
C LEU A 46 -5.68 10.01 -10.15
N GLU A 47 -4.90 10.24 -9.10
CA GLU A 47 -5.13 9.68 -7.76
C GLU A 47 -5.04 10.78 -6.70
N PRO A 48 -6.09 11.62 -6.53
CA PRO A 48 -6.16 12.51 -5.39
C PRO A 48 -6.41 11.70 -4.12
N SER A 49 -6.00 12.24 -2.98
CA SER A 49 -6.36 11.70 -1.68
C SER A 49 -6.58 12.81 -0.67
N ILE A 50 -7.46 12.53 0.27
CA ILE A 50 -7.70 13.39 1.43
C ILE A 50 -7.57 12.56 2.70
N GLY A 51 -6.79 13.07 3.64
CA GLY A 51 -6.46 12.40 4.88
C GLY A 51 -6.70 13.26 6.11
N ILE A 52 -7.11 12.61 7.19
CA ILE A 52 -7.12 13.18 8.54
C ILE A 52 -6.30 12.25 9.43
N SER A 53 -5.35 12.84 10.14
CA SER A 53 -4.55 12.16 11.16
C SER A 53 -4.72 12.82 12.52
N TYR A 54 -4.94 12.01 13.54
CA TYR A 54 -5.02 12.42 14.93
C TYR A 54 -3.99 11.68 15.76
N GLN A 55 -3.14 12.43 16.46
CA GLN A 55 -2.14 11.86 17.35
C GLN A 55 -2.35 12.29 18.79
N GLN A 56 -2.27 11.32 19.70
CA GLN A 56 -2.30 11.55 21.13
C GLN A 56 -1.15 10.82 21.82
N SER A 57 -0.34 11.58 22.54
CA SER A 57 0.71 11.06 23.42
C SER A 57 0.12 10.63 24.76
N ILE A 58 0.65 9.55 25.30
CA ILE A 58 0.31 8.98 26.60
C ILE A 58 1.62 8.66 27.34
N ASN A 59 1.54 8.33 28.62
CA ASN A 59 2.72 8.15 29.47
C ASN A 59 3.64 6.99 29.06
N TRP A 60 3.15 6.02 28.28
CA TRP A 60 3.93 4.86 27.81
C TRP A 60 4.11 4.82 26.28
N GLY A 61 3.81 5.93 25.59
CA GLY A 61 4.02 6.04 24.15
C GLY A 61 3.04 7.00 23.47
N LYS A 62 2.53 6.61 22.30
CA LYS A 62 1.58 7.42 21.52
C LYS A 62 0.65 6.53 20.72
N TRP A 63 -0.55 7.01 20.41
CA TRP A 63 -1.38 6.40 19.39
C TRP A 63 -1.74 7.42 18.32
N VAL A 64 -1.91 6.90 17.11
CA VAL A 64 -2.27 7.64 15.90
C VAL A 64 -3.51 6.98 15.31
N TYR A 65 -4.49 7.78 14.95
CA TYR A 65 -5.61 7.37 14.12
C TYR A 65 -5.50 8.09 12.78
N ASP A 66 -5.61 7.33 11.70
CA ASP A 66 -5.53 7.81 10.33
C ASP A 66 -6.77 7.39 9.57
N SER A 67 -7.43 8.34 8.91
CA SER A 67 -8.50 8.07 7.96
C SER A 67 -8.17 8.75 6.64
N ARG A 68 -8.11 7.98 5.54
CA ARG A 68 -7.70 8.49 4.23
C ARG A 68 -8.61 7.94 3.13
N PHE A 69 -9.18 8.83 2.34
CA PHE A 69 -9.97 8.50 1.18
C PHE A 69 -9.22 8.86 -0.10
N SER A 70 -9.10 7.89 -1.00
CA SER A 70 -8.28 7.99 -2.22
C SER A 70 -9.08 7.46 -3.42
N PRO A 71 -9.85 8.30 -4.13
CA PRO A 71 -10.42 7.92 -5.41
C PRO A 71 -9.36 7.95 -6.50
N PHE A 72 -9.53 7.13 -7.54
CA PHE A 72 -8.71 7.20 -8.74
C PHE A 72 -9.55 7.12 -10.01
N TYR A 73 -9.03 7.72 -11.07
CA TYR A 73 -9.59 7.62 -12.40
C TYR A 73 -8.48 7.64 -13.44
N GLY A 74 -8.58 6.80 -14.47
CA GLY A 74 -7.58 6.70 -15.51
C GLY A 74 -8.13 6.67 -16.93
N TRP A 75 -7.22 6.94 -17.87
CA TRP A 75 -7.46 6.93 -19.30
C TRP A 75 -6.31 6.24 -20.00
N THR A 76 -6.60 5.16 -20.72
CA THR A 76 -5.63 4.52 -21.61
C THR A 76 -5.67 5.17 -22.99
N PHE A 77 -4.51 5.46 -23.58
CA PHE A 77 -4.42 6.19 -24.85
C PHE A 77 -3.54 5.50 -25.90
N ALA A 78 -2.70 4.54 -25.50
CA ALA A 78 -1.88 3.76 -26.43
C ALA A 78 -1.52 2.40 -25.80
N GLY A 79 -1.01 1.48 -26.62
CA GLY A 79 -0.69 0.11 -26.20
C GLY A 79 -1.47 -0.94 -26.98
N ASN A 80 -1.50 -2.15 -26.42
CA ASN A 80 -2.23 -3.29 -26.99
C ASN A 80 -3.73 -3.00 -27.10
N GLU A 81 -4.36 -3.55 -28.13
CA GLU A 81 -5.77 -3.30 -28.46
C GLU A 81 -6.73 -3.63 -27.31
N ALA A 82 -6.48 -4.72 -26.58
CA ALA A 82 -7.26 -5.12 -25.42
C ALA A 82 -7.33 -4.08 -24.29
N THR A 83 -6.39 -3.14 -24.26
CA THR A 83 -6.34 -2.07 -23.25
C THR A 83 -6.71 -0.70 -23.79
N ARG A 84 -6.93 -0.55 -25.10
CA ARG A 84 -7.13 0.76 -25.72
C ARG A 84 -8.53 1.30 -25.42
N GLY A 85 -8.60 2.50 -24.85
CA GLY A 85 -9.87 3.14 -24.50
C GLY A 85 -10.49 2.63 -23.20
N ALA A 86 -9.79 1.79 -22.44
CA ALA A 86 -10.17 1.47 -21.07
C ALA A 86 -10.03 2.70 -20.15
N ASN A 87 -10.98 2.83 -19.21
CA ASN A 87 -11.05 3.91 -18.24
C ASN A 87 -11.13 3.36 -16.82
N PRO A 88 -10.01 2.89 -16.23
CA PRO A 88 -10.03 2.31 -14.89
C PRO A 88 -10.47 3.35 -13.87
N SER A 89 -11.36 2.97 -12.96
CA SER A 89 -11.84 3.86 -11.90
C SER A 89 -12.13 3.11 -10.62
N GLY A 90 -11.98 3.80 -9.50
CA GLY A 90 -12.27 3.20 -8.21
C GLY A 90 -11.94 4.13 -7.06
N TRP A 91 -11.96 3.57 -5.88
CA TRP A 91 -11.63 4.30 -4.66
C TRP A 91 -11.20 3.34 -3.57
N GLU A 92 -10.39 3.87 -2.65
CA GLU A 92 -9.97 3.22 -1.43
C GLU A 92 -10.30 4.14 -0.24
N TRP A 93 -10.83 3.58 0.83
CA TRP A 93 -10.96 4.25 2.12
C TRP A 93 -10.26 3.45 3.20
N VAL A 94 -9.17 4.00 3.72
CA VAL A 94 -8.38 3.41 4.79
C VAL A 94 -8.76 4.06 6.11
N ASN A 95 -9.11 3.25 7.11
CA ASN A 95 -9.28 3.67 8.50
C ASN A 95 -8.33 2.84 9.37
N GLY A 96 -7.34 3.50 9.98
CA GLY A 96 -6.26 2.86 10.70
C GLY A 96 -6.07 3.41 12.10
N VAL A 97 -5.60 2.54 12.99
CA VAL A 97 -5.04 2.92 14.28
C VAL A 97 -3.64 2.32 14.39
N LYS A 98 -2.70 3.11 14.88
CA LYS A 98 -1.33 2.69 15.16
C LYS A 98 -0.95 3.09 16.58
N GLY A 99 -0.61 2.11 17.41
CA GLY A 99 -0.07 2.32 18.75
C GLY A 99 1.44 2.15 18.73
N TYR A 100 2.15 3.09 19.36
CA TYR A 100 3.58 3.06 19.60
C TYR A 100 3.81 2.94 21.11
N PHE A 101 4.68 2.02 21.50
CA PHE A 101 4.99 1.67 22.87
C PHE A 101 6.47 1.87 23.12
N ASP A 102 6.81 2.68 24.12
CA ASP A 102 8.19 2.95 24.46
C ASP A 102 8.75 1.79 25.29
N ILE A 103 9.75 1.09 24.77
CA ILE A 103 10.29 -0.14 25.40
C ILE A 103 11.68 0.10 25.99
N HIS A 104 12.44 1.08 25.49
CA HIS A 104 13.78 1.46 25.98
C HIS A 104 14.65 0.24 26.35
N ALA A 105 14.83 -0.68 25.41
CA ALA A 105 15.63 -1.89 25.61
C ALA A 105 17.07 -1.66 25.12
N ASP A 106 17.90 -1.13 26.01
CA ASP A 106 19.29 -0.69 25.76
C ASP A 106 20.16 -1.75 25.06
N LYS A 107 19.93 -3.04 25.33
CA LYS A 107 20.77 -4.14 24.80
C LYS A 107 20.67 -4.33 23.28
N TYR A 108 19.56 -3.91 22.67
CA TYR A 108 19.29 -4.13 21.24
C TYR A 108 18.99 -2.84 20.49
N ALA A 109 19.19 -1.67 21.11
CA ALA A 109 18.82 -0.36 20.57
C ALA A 109 17.33 -0.28 20.15
N ILE A 110 16.46 -1.12 20.73
CA ILE A 110 15.03 -1.09 20.47
C ILE A 110 14.45 0.02 21.35
N GLU A 111 13.98 1.08 20.71
CA GLU A 111 13.41 2.23 21.41
C GLU A 111 11.89 2.11 21.52
N THR A 112 11.25 1.66 20.44
CA THR A 112 9.79 1.62 20.33
C THR A 112 9.32 0.32 19.68
N ALA A 113 8.22 -0.28 20.14
CA ALA A 113 7.43 -1.21 19.32
C ALA A 113 6.16 -0.55 18.84
N TYR A 114 5.61 -1.04 17.74
CA TYR A 114 4.31 -0.60 17.28
C TYR A 114 3.39 -1.76 16.93
N LEU A 115 2.09 -1.47 17.07
CA LEU A 115 1.00 -2.29 16.57
C LEU A 115 0.14 -1.41 15.67
N LYS A 116 -0.27 -1.95 14.52
CA LYS A 116 -1.13 -1.29 13.56
C LYS A 116 -2.32 -2.20 13.26
N ALA A 117 -3.50 -1.60 13.15
CA ALA A 117 -4.67 -2.26 12.60
C ALA A 117 -5.40 -1.27 11.70
N SER A 118 -5.77 -1.71 10.51
CA SER A 118 -6.48 -0.92 9.52
C SER A 118 -7.60 -1.73 8.90
N ARG A 119 -8.73 -1.06 8.65
CA ARG A 119 -9.77 -1.52 7.74
C ARG A 119 -9.62 -0.74 6.43
N ILE A 120 -9.70 -1.45 5.33
CA ILE A 120 -9.62 -0.89 3.99
C ILE A 120 -10.89 -1.27 3.24
N ASP A 121 -11.68 -0.28 2.87
CA ASP A 121 -12.84 -0.43 1.99
C ASP A 121 -12.44 -0.04 0.57
N ILE A 122 -12.86 -0.82 -0.43
CA ILE A 122 -12.50 -0.63 -1.84
C ILE A 122 -13.72 -0.66 -2.75
N GLY A 123 -13.64 0.11 -3.84
CA GLY A 123 -14.71 0.20 -4.82
C GLY A 123 -14.23 0.30 -6.26
N GLY A 124 -15.19 0.29 -7.19
CA GLY A 124 -14.92 0.31 -8.64
C GLY A 124 -14.20 -0.94 -9.12
N ASP A 125 -13.21 -0.74 -9.98
CA ASP A 125 -12.47 -1.77 -10.70
C ASP A 125 -11.44 -2.52 -9.83
N MET A 126 -11.26 -2.10 -8.58
CA MET A 126 -10.44 -2.83 -7.61
C MET A 126 -11.13 -4.11 -7.12
N ARG A 127 -12.47 -4.10 -7.00
CA ARG A 127 -13.21 -5.20 -6.36
C ARG A 127 -13.01 -6.56 -7.02
N PRO A 128 -13.04 -6.71 -8.36
CA PRO A 128 -12.80 -8.00 -9.00
C PRO A 128 -11.39 -8.54 -8.72
N SER A 129 -10.38 -7.67 -8.64
CA SER A 129 -8.99 -8.04 -8.37
C SER A 129 -8.76 -8.52 -6.94
N PHE A 130 -9.45 -7.89 -5.97
CA PHE A 130 -9.35 -8.25 -4.55
C PHE A 130 -10.39 -9.28 -4.11
N ASN A 131 -11.42 -9.54 -4.93
CA ASN A 131 -12.57 -10.40 -4.64
C ASN A 131 -13.26 -10.10 -3.30
N THR A 132 -13.31 -8.82 -2.93
CA THR A 132 -13.97 -8.32 -1.72
C THR A 132 -14.32 -6.85 -1.89
N ASN A 133 -15.20 -6.31 -1.04
CA ASN A 133 -15.38 -4.86 -0.93
C ASN A 133 -14.57 -4.27 0.24
N GLU A 134 -14.04 -5.12 1.11
CA GLU A 134 -13.30 -4.71 2.29
C GLU A 134 -12.29 -5.76 2.72
N TYR A 135 -11.18 -5.32 3.31
CA TYR A 135 -10.20 -6.19 3.95
C TYR A 135 -9.54 -5.49 5.13
N TYR A 136 -8.80 -6.26 5.91
CA TYR A 136 -8.11 -5.79 7.10
C TYR A 136 -6.61 -5.96 6.95
N GLU A 137 -5.87 -5.01 7.48
CA GLU A 137 -4.43 -5.03 7.55
C GLU A 137 -4.01 -4.93 9.02
N VAL A 138 -3.21 -5.88 9.50
CA VAL A 138 -2.67 -5.87 10.86
C VAL A 138 -1.15 -5.97 10.81
N GLY A 139 -0.48 -5.08 11.54
CA GLY A 139 0.96 -4.98 11.53
C GLY A 139 1.55 -4.93 12.94
N VAL A 140 2.74 -5.49 13.09
CA VAL A 140 3.56 -5.39 14.29
C VAL A 140 5.00 -5.13 13.90
N GLY A 141 5.69 -4.29 14.64
CA GLY A 141 7.11 -4.06 14.39
C GLY A 141 7.83 -3.38 15.54
N ILE A 142 9.13 -3.20 15.33
CA ILE A 142 10.04 -2.53 16.25
C ILE A 142 10.77 -1.43 15.50
N LEU A 143 11.04 -0.33 16.19
CA LEU A 143 11.86 0.78 15.73
C LEU A 143 13.17 0.75 16.50
N LEU A 144 14.26 0.76 15.74
CA LEU A 144 15.62 0.81 16.24
C LEU A 144 16.11 2.25 16.23
N GLY A 145 16.72 2.65 17.34
CA GLY A 145 17.26 3.99 17.54
C GLY A 145 18.40 4.35 16.60
N SER A 146 18.50 5.65 16.29
CA SER A 146 19.45 6.25 15.33
C SER A 146 20.94 6.12 15.71
N GLN A 147 21.26 5.56 16.88
CA GLN A 147 22.64 5.45 17.40
C GLN A 147 23.65 4.80 16.44
N PHE A 148 23.19 4.09 15.40
CA PHE A 148 24.02 3.50 14.35
C PHE A 148 24.21 4.37 13.09
N PHE A 149 23.36 5.36 12.83
CA PHE A 149 23.33 6.13 11.58
C PHE A 149 23.49 7.63 11.84
N LYS A 150 24.70 8.15 11.61
CA LYS A 150 25.10 9.55 11.86
C LYS A 150 24.27 10.57 11.07
N GLY A 151 23.06 10.93 11.51
CA GLY A 151 22.31 12.14 11.12
C GLY A 151 21.62 12.13 9.74
N TRP A 152 21.59 11.00 9.03
CA TRP A 152 20.85 10.86 7.76
C TRP A 152 19.54 10.06 7.92
N ILE A 153 19.44 9.25 8.97
CA ILE A 153 18.31 8.38 9.27
C ILE A 153 18.01 8.54 10.77
N ASP A 154 16.80 8.97 11.11
CA ASP A 154 16.35 9.20 12.48
C ASP A 154 15.97 7.88 13.17
N ASN A 155 15.49 6.89 12.43
CA ASN A 155 15.27 5.52 12.91
C ASN A 155 15.10 4.52 11.76
N ILE A 156 15.31 3.23 12.07
CA ILE A 156 14.98 2.12 11.17
C ILE A 156 13.93 1.24 11.84
N GLY A 157 12.81 1.04 11.16
CA GLY A 157 11.77 0.12 11.59
C GLY A 157 11.84 -1.19 10.83
N ILE A 158 11.60 -2.30 11.53
CA ILE A 158 11.34 -3.61 10.91
C ILE A 158 9.99 -4.08 11.43
N GLY A 159 9.11 -4.49 10.51
CA GLY A 159 7.80 -4.98 10.86
C GLY A 159 7.28 -6.07 9.95
N LEU A 160 6.29 -6.79 10.45
CA LEU A 160 5.47 -7.72 9.71
C LEU A 160 4.09 -7.14 9.54
N ASN A 161 3.52 -7.36 8.36
CA ASN A 161 2.19 -6.90 8.02
C ASN A 161 1.38 -8.06 7.43
N LEU A 162 0.12 -8.17 7.82
CA LEU A 162 -0.78 -9.23 7.38
C LEU A 162 -2.03 -8.62 6.75
N ASN A 163 -2.30 -9.00 5.51
CA ASN A 163 -3.56 -8.69 4.82
C ASN A 163 -4.52 -9.87 4.98
N ILE A 164 -5.73 -9.59 5.43
CA ILE A 164 -6.74 -10.59 5.79
C ILE A 164 -8.09 -10.18 5.19
N GLY A 165 -8.72 -11.10 4.46
CA GLY A 165 -10.10 -10.92 3.96
C GLY A 165 -10.23 -10.58 2.48
N SER A 166 -9.15 -10.70 1.70
CA SER A 166 -9.17 -10.58 0.23
C SER A 166 -8.51 -11.78 -0.46
N SER A 167 -8.67 -11.92 -1.78
CA SER A 167 -7.89 -12.88 -2.58
C SER A 167 -6.39 -12.60 -2.57
N LEU A 168 -5.97 -11.40 -2.15
CA LEU A 168 -4.57 -10.99 -1.98
C LEU A 168 -4.11 -11.10 -0.51
N SER A 169 -4.84 -11.86 0.32
CA SER A 169 -4.43 -12.10 1.71
C SER A 169 -3.04 -12.73 1.76
N GLY A 170 -2.19 -12.22 2.65
CA GLY A 170 -0.79 -12.61 2.72
C GLY A 170 0.00 -11.78 3.71
N GLY A 171 1.24 -12.20 3.96
CA GLY A 171 2.17 -11.50 4.85
C GLY A 171 3.27 -10.78 4.08
N SER A 172 3.67 -9.61 4.56
CA SER A 172 4.83 -8.88 4.06
C SER A 172 5.78 -8.49 5.19
N LEU A 173 7.07 -8.48 4.87
CA LEU A 173 8.10 -7.84 5.68
C LEU A 173 8.20 -6.38 5.22
N VAL A 174 8.14 -5.45 6.16
CA VAL A 174 8.22 -4.02 5.89
C VAL A 174 9.42 -3.43 6.62
N VAL A 175 10.19 -2.62 5.90
CA VAL A 175 11.31 -1.86 6.44
C VAL A 175 10.96 -0.39 6.35
N TYR A 176 10.99 0.30 7.48
CA TYR A 176 10.65 1.72 7.61
C TYR A 176 11.90 2.54 7.87
N PHE A 177 11.88 3.78 7.40
CA PHE A 177 12.92 4.78 7.69
C PHE A 177 12.22 6.07 8.10
N ASN A 178 12.70 6.72 9.17
CA ASN A 178 12.26 8.04 9.64
C ASN A 178 10.76 8.12 10.01
N GLU A 179 10.32 7.32 10.98
CA GLU A 179 8.93 7.27 11.49
C GLU A 179 8.72 7.86 12.89
#